data_AF-A0A7S0XVJ0-F1
#
_entry.id   AF-A0A7S0XVJ0-F1
#
_cell.length_a   1.000
_cell.length_b   1.000
_cell.length_c   1.000
_cell.angle_alpha   90.00
_cell.angle_beta   90.00
_cell.angle_gamma   90.00
#
_symmetry.space_group_name_H-M   'P 1'
#
loop_
_entity.id
_entity.type
_entity.pdbx_description
1 polymer ?
#
loop_
_entity_poly.entity_id
_entity_poly.type
_entity_poly.pdbx_seq_one_letter_code
_entity_poly.pdbx_strand_id
1 'polypeptide(L)'
;RRAGLMMVGGSLDVAYHSLWTHKSPLRVGYVSADFRQHPLSYLIQNMFKMHSKGGGLEFVCYATTGNDGSPYRAKIERECERFVDIHHMEDPDMASTFNRDRVHILVDLNGFTAGGKQEVFAMRPCPVQVLPGVA
;
A
#
# COMPACT_ATOMS: atom_id res chain seq x y z
N ARG A 1 22.14 14.00 7.90
CA ARG A 1 21.67 14.30 9.28
C ARG A 1 20.42 13.45 9.49
N ARG A 2 20.42 12.63 10.56
CA ARG A 2 19.48 11.53 10.79
C ARG A 2 18.05 12.02 10.95
N ALA A 3 17.08 11.31 10.37
CA ALA A 3 15.68 11.44 10.72
C ALA A 3 15.54 11.03 12.20
N GLY A 4 15.16 11.99 13.04
CA GLY A 4 14.84 11.76 14.44
C GLY A 4 13.33 11.68 14.60
N LEU A 5 12.87 10.65 15.31
CA LEU A 5 11.52 10.59 15.85
C LEU A 5 11.37 11.75 16.85
N MET A 6 10.60 12.78 16.52
CA MET A 6 10.30 13.87 17.45
C MET A 6 8.86 13.71 17.91
N MET A 7 8.68 13.33 19.17
CA MET A 7 7.38 13.37 19.84
C MET A 7 7.01 14.84 20.05
N VAL A 8 5.99 15.33 19.33
CA VAL A 8 5.37 16.63 19.64
C VAL A 8 3.95 16.34 20.10
N GLY A 9 3.71 16.44 21.41
CA GLY A 9 2.38 16.52 22.00
C GLY A 9 1.51 15.28 21.89
N GLY A 10 1.83 14.20 22.62
CA GLY A 10 0.89 13.13 23.02
C GLY A 10 0.25 12.27 21.92
N SER A 11 0.40 12.66 20.66
CA SER A 11 -0.09 11.98 19.46
C SER A 11 1.13 11.65 18.60
N LEU A 12 1.18 10.47 17.99
CA LEU A 12 2.19 10.09 17.00
C LEU A 12 1.99 10.91 15.70
N ASP A 13 2.23 12.22 15.78
CA ASP A 13 2.32 13.07 14.60
C ASP A 13 3.75 13.01 14.06
N VAL A 14 3.97 12.03 13.18
CA VAL A 14 5.18 11.97 12.36
C VAL A 14 5.18 13.22 11.47
N ALA A 15 6.17 14.10 11.64
CA ALA A 15 6.31 15.33 10.87
C ALA A 15 6.62 15.02 9.39
N TYR A 16 5.58 14.76 8.59
CA TYR A 16 5.71 14.48 7.16
C TYR A 16 6.09 15.71 6.33
N HIS A 17 5.96 16.93 6.87
CA HIS A 17 6.00 18.18 6.10
C HIS A 17 7.38 18.56 5.53
N SER A 18 8.48 18.02 6.05
CA SER A 18 9.84 18.44 5.65
C SER A 18 10.57 17.48 4.70
N LEU A 19 9.97 16.35 4.30
CA LEU A 19 10.66 15.27 3.57
C LEU A 19 10.31 15.19 2.07
N TRP A 20 9.31 15.92 1.61
CA TRP A 20 8.82 15.82 0.23
C TRP A 20 9.34 16.96 -0.64
N THR A 21 10.57 16.85 -1.12
CA THR A 21 11.04 17.70 -2.23
C THR A 21 10.42 17.21 -3.54
N HIS A 22 9.95 18.10 -4.42
CA HIS A 22 9.37 17.82 -5.75
C HIS A 22 10.26 17.04 -6.76
N LYS A 23 11.35 16.43 -6.30
CA LYS A 23 12.31 15.69 -7.15
C LYS A 23 12.15 14.16 -7.12
N SER A 24 11.37 13.59 -6.20
CA SER A 24 11.13 12.14 -6.14
C SER A 24 9.69 11.80 -6.57
N PRO A 25 9.47 10.65 -7.25
CA PRO A 25 8.14 10.21 -7.62
C PRO A 25 7.27 9.93 -6.39
N LEU A 26 5.98 10.20 -6.52
CA LEU A 26 4.98 9.91 -5.50
C LEU A 26 4.69 8.40 -5.49
N ARG A 27 4.84 7.75 -4.33
CA ARG A 27 4.61 6.30 -4.17
C ARG A 27 3.22 6.01 -3.65
N VAL A 28 2.46 5.22 -4.40
CA VAL A 28 1.12 4.76 -4.03
C VAL A 28 1.15 3.26 -3.79
N GLY A 29 0.75 2.83 -2.59
CA GLY A 29 0.64 1.42 -2.22
C GLY A 29 -0.82 0.97 -2.22
N TYR A 30 -1.15 -0.07 -2.97
CA TYR A 30 -2.44 -0.76 -2.88
C TYR A 30 -2.31 -1.98 -1.97
N VAL A 31 -3.11 -2.07 -0.92
CA VAL A 31 -3.13 -3.22 -0.01
C VAL A 31 -4.38 -4.04 -0.29
N SER A 32 -4.21 -5.34 -0.57
CA SER A 32 -5.37 -6.21 -0.77
C SER A 32 -5.12 -7.69 -0.44
N ALA A 33 -6.13 -8.34 0.16
CA ALA A 33 -6.27 -9.79 0.28
C ALA A 33 -6.83 -10.45 -1.00
N ASP A 34 -7.13 -9.66 -2.03
CA ASP A 34 -7.92 -10.10 -3.16
C ASP A 34 -7.17 -10.04 -4.49
N PHE A 35 -5.85 -9.89 -4.45
CA PHE A 35 -4.95 -10.16 -5.57
C PHE A 35 -4.85 -11.67 -5.80
N ARG A 36 -5.95 -12.27 -6.27
CA ARG A 36 -6.18 -13.71 -6.46
C ARG A 36 -7.44 -13.88 -7.30
N GLN A 37 -7.97 -15.09 -7.43
CA GLN A 37 -9.27 -15.31 -8.06
C GLN A 37 -10.42 -14.71 -7.21
N HIS A 38 -10.71 -13.43 -7.41
CA HIS A 38 -11.68 -12.65 -6.65
C HIS A 38 -12.32 -11.51 -7.49
N PRO A 39 -13.59 -11.13 -7.23
CA PRO A 39 -14.27 -9.95 -7.77
C PRO A 39 -13.39 -8.72 -8.01
N LEU A 40 -12.65 -8.29 -6.98
CA LEU A 40 -11.76 -7.13 -7.06
C LEU A 40 -10.75 -7.28 -8.21
N SER A 41 -10.07 -8.42 -8.31
CA SER A 41 -9.08 -8.68 -9.35
C SER A 41 -9.68 -8.63 -10.76
N TYR A 42 -10.94 -9.07 -10.95
CA TYR A 42 -11.59 -8.91 -12.26
C TYR A 42 -11.68 -7.44 -12.69
N LEU A 43 -11.97 -6.55 -11.74
CA LEU A 43 -12.17 -5.12 -11.97
C LEU A 43 -10.85 -4.39 -12.21
N ILE A 44 -9.84 -4.65 -11.38
CA ILE A 44 -8.63 -3.81 -11.33
C ILE A 44 -7.42 -4.39 -12.07
N GLN A 45 -7.43 -5.67 -12.50
CA GLN A 45 -6.25 -6.32 -13.10
C GLN A 45 -5.62 -5.57 -14.28
N ASN A 46 -6.41 -4.85 -15.08
CA ASN A 46 -5.92 -4.09 -16.24
C ASN A 46 -5.43 -2.67 -15.87
N MET A 47 -5.74 -2.20 -14.66
CA MET A 47 -5.37 -0.87 -14.18
C MET A 47 -3.86 -0.74 -14.07
N PHE A 48 -3.17 -1.77 -13.56
CA PHE A 48 -1.74 -1.74 -13.29
C PHE A 48 -0.90 -1.53 -14.56
N LYS A 49 -1.31 -2.12 -15.68
CA LYS A 49 -0.68 -1.88 -17.00
C LYS A 49 -0.81 -0.44 -17.49
N MET A 50 -1.84 0.28 -17.05
CA MET A 50 -2.06 1.69 -17.41
C MET A 50 -1.33 2.65 -16.48
N HIS A 51 -0.91 2.17 -15.31
CA HIS A 51 -0.14 2.96 -14.35
C HIS A 51 1.30 3.21 -14.84
N SER A 52 1.79 4.40 -14.50
CA SER A 52 3.09 5.00 -14.83
C SER A 52 3.58 4.90 -16.29
N LYS A 53 3.26 5.93 -17.08
CA LYS A 53 3.92 6.26 -18.36
C LYS A 53 4.68 7.60 -18.33
N GLY A 54 4.74 8.26 -17.17
CA GLY A 54 5.17 9.67 -17.07
C GLY A 54 6.15 10.00 -15.94
N GLY A 55 6.70 9.00 -15.24
CA GLY A 55 7.80 9.16 -14.27
C GLY A 55 7.49 9.88 -12.95
N GLY A 56 6.30 10.44 -12.77
CA GLY A 56 5.90 11.14 -11.54
C GLY A 56 5.28 10.25 -10.46
N LEU A 57 4.87 9.03 -10.80
CA LEU A 57 4.18 8.09 -9.92
C LEU A 57 4.86 6.73 -9.95
N GLU A 58 5.03 6.13 -8.77
CA GLU A 58 5.45 4.74 -8.57
C GLU A 58 4.33 4.00 -7.86
N PHE A 59 3.95 2.81 -8.36
CA PHE A 59 2.87 2.02 -7.77
C PHE A 59 3.39 0.70 -7.21
N VAL A 60 2.87 0.33 -6.04
CA VAL A 60 3.21 -0.93 -5.38
C VAL A 60 1.94 -1.67 -4.99
N CYS A 61 1.85 -2.96 -5.29
CA CYS A 61 0.81 -3.83 -4.76
C CYS A 61 1.36 -4.64 -3.58
N TYR A 62 0.64 -4.62 -2.46
CA TYR A 62 0.93 -5.40 -1.27
C TYR A 62 -0.16 -6.46 -1.08
N ALA A 63 0.19 -7.72 -1.33
CA ALA A 63 -0.73 -8.84 -1.15
C ALA A 63 -0.71 -9.33 0.30
N THR A 64 -1.87 -9.35 0.95
CA THR A 64 -2.03 -9.88 2.31
C THR A 64 -2.48 -11.34 2.33
N THR A 65 -2.59 -11.96 1.14
CA THR A 65 -2.83 -13.39 0.94
C THR A 65 -1.79 -13.99 0.00
N GLY A 66 -1.41 -15.24 0.26
CA GLY A 66 -0.47 -15.98 -0.58
C GLY A 66 -0.97 -16.16 -2.02
N ASN A 67 -0.04 -16.47 -2.92
CA ASN A 67 -0.34 -16.76 -4.32
C ASN A 67 -1.23 -18.01 -4.44
N ASP A 68 -2.38 -17.88 -5.08
CA ASP A 68 -3.37 -18.95 -5.28
C ASP A 68 -3.17 -19.75 -6.59
N GLY A 69 -2.13 -19.44 -7.36
CA GLY A 69 -1.85 -20.02 -8.67
C GLY A 69 -2.78 -19.53 -9.78
N SER A 70 -3.66 -18.55 -9.50
CA SER A 70 -4.64 -18.08 -10.49
C SER A 70 -3.99 -17.25 -11.61
N PRO A 71 -4.59 -17.24 -12.81
CA PRO A 71 -4.14 -16.36 -13.89
C PRO A 71 -4.27 -14.87 -13.53
N TYR A 72 -5.16 -14.51 -12.60
CA TYR A 72 -5.33 -13.14 -12.12
C TYR A 72 -4.14 -12.68 -11.27
N ARG A 73 -3.70 -13.51 -10.30
CA ARG A 73 -2.50 -13.25 -9.51
C ARG A 73 -1.28 -13.10 -10.42
N ALA A 74 -1.05 -14.07 -11.30
CA ALA A 74 0.08 -14.04 -12.24
C ALA A 74 0.07 -12.79 -13.14
N LYS A 75 -1.11 -12.35 -13.59
CA LYS A 75 -1.24 -11.14 -14.40
C LYS A 75 -0.94 -9.87 -13.62
N ILE A 76 -1.46 -9.74 -12.40
CA ILE A 76 -1.23 -8.56 -11.55
C ILE A 76 0.26 -8.48 -11.18
N GLU A 77 0.89 -9.59 -10.79
CA GLU A 77 2.33 -9.64 -10.50
C GLU A 77 3.18 -9.18 -11.70
N ARG A 78 2.78 -9.57 -12.92
CA ARG A 78 3.47 -9.19 -14.16
C ARG A 78 3.24 -7.73 -14.57
N GLU A 79 2.04 -7.22 -14.38
CA GLU A 79 1.62 -5.90 -14.88
C GLU A 79 1.82 -4.78 -13.86
N CYS A 80 1.98 -5.11 -12.58
CA CYS A 80 2.37 -4.16 -11.55
C CYS A 80 3.88 -3.89 -11.60
N GLU A 81 4.26 -2.62 -11.47
CA GLU A 81 5.67 -2.21 -11.42
C GLU A 81 6.41 -2.86 -10.25
N ARG A 82 5.75 -2.97 -9.09
CA ARG A 82 6.29 -3.65 -7.93
C ARG A 82 5.18 -4.39 -7.19
N PHE A 83 5.33 -5.69 -7.07
CA PHE A 83 4.44 -6.54 -6.29
C PHE A 83 5.19 -7.10 -5.07
N VAL A 84 4.62 -6.96 -3.89
CA VAL A 84 5.21 -7.40 -2.62
C VAL A 84 4.21 -8.32 -1.93
N ASP A 85 4.64 -9.55 -1.68
CA ASP A 85 3.86 -10.49 -0.89
C ASP A 85 4.21 -10.31 0.60
N ILE A 86 3.22 -9.88 1.38
CA ILE A 86 3.33 -9.64 2.83
C ILE A 86 2.40 -10.54 3.64
N HIS A 87 1.82 -11.61 3.04
CA HIS A 87 0.82 -12.44 3.71
C HIS A 87 1.32 -13.14 4.99
N HIS A 88 2.63 -13.32 5.11
CA HIS A 88 3.30 -13.98 6.23
C HIS A 88 3.73 -13.00 7.33
N MET A 89 3.53 -11.69 7.13
CA MET A 89 3.94 -10.66 8.08
C MET A 89 2.83 -10.43 9.10
N GLU A 90 3.24 -10.12 10.33
CA GLU A 90 2.32 -9.58 11.33
C GLU A 90 2.06 -8.08 11.06
N ASP A 91 0.98 -7.55 11.61
CA ASP A 91 0.54 -6.18 11.33
C ASP A 91 1.62 -5.09 11.61
N PRO A 92 2.42 -5.16 12.69
CA PRO A 92 3.53 -4.22 12.90
C PRO A 92 4.63 -4.30 11.84
N ASP A 93 4.89 -5.49 11.30
CA ASP A 93 5.89 -5.70 10.25
C ASP A 93 5.39 -5.19 8.89
N MET A 94 4.08 -5.31 8.63
CA MET A 94 3.44 -4.67 7.48
C MET A 94 3.57 -3.14 7.56
N ALA A 95 3.23 -2.55 8.72
CA ALA A 95 3.35 -1.11 8.95
C ALA A 95 4.79 -0.60 8.76
N SER A 96 5.77 -1.33 9.33
CA SER A 96 7.21 -1.06 9.16
C SER A 96 7.63 -1.15 7.70
N THR A 97 7.12 -2.13 6.96
CA THR A 97 7.39 -2.31 5.53
C THR A 97 6.90 -1.12 4.71
N PHE A 98 5.68 -0.64 4.93
CA PHE A 98 5.14 0.52 4.22
C PHE A 98 5.95 1.80 4.49
N ASN A 99 6.38 1.99 5.75
CA ASN A 99 7.21 3.12 6.14
C ASN A 99 8.61 3.06 5.51
N ARG A 100 9.27 1.90 5.56
CA ARG A 100 10.57 1.64 4.95
C ARG A 100 10.54 1.87 3.44
N ASP A 101 9.47 1.43 2.80
CA ASP A 101 9.26 1.58 1.35
C ASP A 101 8.89 3.04 0.97
N ARG A 102 8.67 3.91 1.97
CA ARG A 102 8.27 5.32 1.83
C ARG A 102 7.00 5.47 0.99
N VAL A 103 6.01 4.64 1.26
CA VAL A 103 4.69 4.81 0.67
C VAL A 103 4.13 6.16 1.13
N HIS A 104 3.70 6.98 0.17
CA HIS A 104 3.15 8.31 0.46
C HIS A 104 1.63 8.22 0.66
N ILE A 105 0.98 7.44 -0.19
CA ILE A 105 -0.46 7.17 -0.17
C ILE A 105 -0.64 5.66 -0.07
N LEU A 106 -1.28 5.18 1.00
CA LEU A 106 -1.66 3.78 1.14
C LEU A 106 -3.17 3.67 0.92
N VAL A 107 -3.58 2.82 -0.01
CA VAL A 107 -4.97 2.60 -0.41
C VAL A 107 -5.39 1.24 0.09
N ASP A 108 -6.37 1.21 0.99
CA ASP A 108 -7.04 0.00 1.42
C ASP A 108 -8.08 -0.40 0.38
N LEU A 109 -7.91 -1.58 -0.22
CA LEU A 109 -8.86 -2.14 -1.18
C LEU A 109 -9.83 -3.16 -0.58
N ASN A 110 -9.69 -3.49 0.71
CA ASN A 110 -10.56 -4.43 1.40
C ASN A 110 -11.62 -3.73 2.26
N GLY A 111 -11.25 -2.69 3.01
CA GLY A 111 -12.14 -2.13 4.03
C GLY A 111 -12.49 -3.16 5.10
N PHE A 112 -13.72 -3.13 5.59
CA PHE A 112 -14.26 -4.08 6.57
C PHE A 112 -14.77 -5.38 5.92
N THR A 113 -14.04 -5.91 4.94
CA THR A 113 -14.33 -7.22 4.32
C THR A 113 -13.32 -8.28 4.79
N ALA A 114 -13.56 -9.54 4.39
CA ALA A 114 -12.67 -10.64 4.73
C ALA A 114 -11.23 -10.36 4.27
N GLY A 115 -10.25 -10.53 5.18
CA GLY A 115 -8.84 -10.24 4.89
C GLY A 115 -8.44 -8.77 4.98
N GLY A 116 -9.35 -7.88 5.41
CA GLY A 116 -9.04 -6.48 5.72
C GLY A 116 -7.97 -6.34 6.80
N LYS A 117 -7.18 -5.26 6.73
CA LYS A 117 -6.04 -4.99 7.60
C LYS A 117 -6.19 -3.67 8.35
N GLN A 118 -7.36 -3.44 8.93
CA GLN A 118 -7.72 -2.15 9.55
C GLN A 118 -6.76 -1.76 10.69
N GLU A 119 -6.26 -2.74 11.42
CA GLU A 119 -5.25 -2.59 12.47
C GLU A 119 -3.96 -1.96 11.92
N VAL A 120 -3.51 -2.39 10.73
CA VAL A 120 -2.34 -1.81 10.07
C VAL A 120 -2.59 -0.35 9.69
N PHE A 121 -3.78 -0.02 9.18
CA PHE A 121 -4.15 1.37 8.85
C PHE A 121 -4.33 2.24 10.10
N ALA A 122 -4.76 1.67 11.22
CA ALA A 122 -4.86 2.34 12.51
C ALA A 122 -3.47 2.74 13.06
N MET A 123 -2.40 2.00 12.69
CA MET A 123 -1.01 2.34 13.05
C MET A 123 -0.46 3.56 12.27
N ARG A 124 -1.19 4.08 11.27
CA ARG A 124 -0.80 5.24 10.44
C ARG A 124 0.62 5.12 9.85
N PRO A 125 0.94 4.04 9.11
CA PRO A 125 2.30 3.78 8.61
C PRO A 125 2.77 4.76 7.53
N CYS A 126 1.85 5.52 6.94
CA CYS A 126 2.10 6.51 5.89
C CYS A 126 1.29 7.81 6.12
N PRO A 127 1.65 8.92 5.46
CA PRO A 127 1.01 10.21 5.66
C PRO A 127 -0.46 10.26 5.23
N VAL A 128 -0.77 9.68 4.05
CA VAL A 128 -2.11 9.69 3.49
C VAL A 128 -2.61 8.26 3.39
N GLN A 129 -3.79 8.02 3.94
CA GLN A 129 -4.47 6.73 3.89
C GLN A 129 -5.82 6.93 3.22
N VAL A 130 -6.11 6.12 2.21
CA VAL A 130 -7.40 6.11 1.52
C VAL A 130 -8.10 4.82 1.93
N LEU A 131 -9.16 4.96 2.71
CA LEU A 131 -10.02 3.85 3.12
C LEU A 131 -11.25 3.79 2.21
N PRO A 132 -11.84 2.61 1.96
CA PRO A 132 -13.13 2.53 1.30
C PRO A 132 -14.14 3.32 2.14
N GLY A 133 -14.90 4.20 1.49
CA GLY A 133 -15.90 5.00 2.19
C GLY A 133 -16.89 4.09 2.91
N VAL A 134 -17.03 4.29 4.22
CA VAL A 134 -18.30 4.00 4.90
C VAL A 134 -19.25 5.11 4.46
N ALA A 135 -20.22 4.76 3.59
CA ALA A 135 -21.33 5.65 3.31
C ALA A 135 -22.22 5.81 4.55
#